data_AF-A0A7V5CX16-F1
#
_entry.id   AF-A0A7V5CX16-F1
#
_cell.length_a   1.000
_cell.length_b   1.000
_cell.length_c   1.000
_cell.angle_alpha   90.00
_cell.angle_beta   90.00
_cell.angle_gamma   90.00
#
_symmetry.space_group_name_H-M   'P 1'
#
loop_
_entity.id
_entity.type
_entity.pdbx_description
1 polymer ?
#
loop_
_entity_poly.entity_id
_entity_poly.type
_entity_poly.pdbx_seq_one_letter_code
_entity_poly.pdbx_strand_id
1 'polypeptide(L)'
;MTLACITLLTLLLSGFSVVDPVYPPNAAGGGTVVAVVKVAGGQVKDVTVLWGEEPFVASCKDALARWSFSAEADINHIVVVYFRKPELLSAASWRQKISAAKAVTLLPYPRYVFAPSYPPNALAQGSVVIRVEISEEGRVVDQQVIKPMGILTEASKEAVAKWEFYPARDHKGRKIASHAYVVLVFRFPVIVE
;
A
#
# COMPACT_ATOMS: atom_id res chain seq x y z
N MET A 1 -19.59 -2.72 27.89
CA MET A 1 -18.69 -3.13 26.78
C MET A 1 -17.98 -1.89 26.28
N THR A 2 -16.67 -1.81 26.49
CA THR A 2 -15.83 -0.67 26.10
C THR A 2 -15.60 -0.65 24.59
N LEU A 3 -15.43 0.54 23.98
CA LEU A 3 -15.17 0.69 22.54
C LEU A 3 -14.03 -0.22 22.06
N ALA A 4 -12.98 -0.39 22.87
CA ALA A 4 -11.86 -1.29 22.57
C ALA A 4 -12.28 -2.76 22.35
N CYS A 5 -13.32 -3.23 23.03
CA CYS A 5 -13.85 -4.58 22.86
C CYS A 5 -14.65 -4.71 21.54
N ILE A 6 -15.30 -3.63 21.09
CA ILE A 6 -16.03 -3.59 19.80
C ILE A 6 -15.04 -3.52 18.62
N THR A 7 -13.95 -2.75 18.74
CA THR A 7 -12.92 -2.66 17.68
C THR A 7 -12.12 -3.96 17.55
N LEU A 8 -11.85 -4.65 18.66
CA LEU A 8 -11.14 -5.93 18.65
C LEU A 8 -12.02 -7.07 18.10
N LEU A 9 -13.32 -7.04 18.40
CA LEU A 9 -14.28 -8.03 17.90
C LEU A 9 -14.60 -7.84 16.40
N THR A 10 -14.61 -6.59 15.90
CA THR A 10 -14.72 -6.31 14.44
C THR A 10 -13.46 -6.68 13.67
N LEU A 11 -12.26 -6.57 14.26
CA LEU A 11 -11.02 -7.05 13.63
C LEU A 11 -10.97 -8.59 13.47
N LEU A 12 -11.44 -9.33 14.48
CA LEU A 12 -11.50 -10.80 14.46
C LEU A 12 -12.49 -11.37 13.42
N LEU A 13 -13.43 -10.55 12.94
CA LEU A 13 -14.42 -10.88 11.91
C LEU A 13 -14.04 -10.38 10.50
N SER A 14 -12.91 -9.71 10.33
CA SER A 14 -12.63 -8.90 9.13
C SER A 14 -12.39 -9.70 7.84
N GLY A 15 -12.18 -11.02 7.89
CA GLY A 15 -11.97 -11.85 6.70
C GLY A 15 -10.74 -11.48 5.84
N PHE A 16 -9.96 -10.49 6.28
CA PHE A 16 -8.84 -9.93 5.56
C PHE A 16 -7.52 -10.53 6.06
N SER A 17 -6.77 -11.16 5.17
CA SER A 17 -5.47 -11.76 5.48
C SER A 17 -4.39 -11.18 4.58
N VAL A 18 -3.25 -10.85 5.17
CA VAL A 18 -2.09 -10.24 4.49
C VAL A 18 -0.91 -11.18 4.56
N VAL A 19 -0.33 -11.46 3.40
CA VAL A 19 1.03 -11.99 3.28
C VAL A 19 1.95 -10.83 2.87
N ASP A 20 3.06 -10.64 3.57
CA ASP A 20 3.99 -9.55 3.26
C ASP A 20 4.76 -9.83 1.97
N PRO A 21 4.90 -8.83 1.07
CA PRO A 21 5.93 -8.87 0.06
C PRO A 21 7.31 -8.97 0.72
N VAL A 22 8.08 -9.99 0.34
CA VAL A 22 9.43 -10.20 0.84
C VAL A 22 10.35 -9.15 0.23
N TYR A 23 11.11 -8.42 1.05
CA TYR A 23 12.13 -7.52 0.53
C TYR A 23 13.20 -8.36 -0.20
N PRO A 24 13.40 -8.19 -1.52
CA PRO A 24 14.32 -9.05 -2.25
C PRO A 24 15.75 -8.94 -1.70
N PRO A 25 16.42 -10.06 -1.38
CA PRO A 25 17.72 -10.03 -0.69
C PRO A 25 18.81 -9.37 -1.52
N ASN A 26 18.73 -9.47 -2.86
CA ASN A 26 19.63 -8.91 -3.85
C ASN A 26 19.29 -7.49 -4.30
N ALA A 27 18.23 -6.87 -3.77
CA ALA A 27 17.87 -5.50 -4.13
C ALA A 27 18.90 -4.51 -3.54
N ALA A 28 19.55 -3.75 -4.41
CA ALA A 28 20.51 -2.71 -4.03
C ALA A 28 19.84 -1.42 -3.52
N GLY A 29 18.52 -1.30 -3.63
CA GLY A 29 17.76 -0.11 -3.23
C GLY A 29 16.31 -0.47 -2.92
N GLY A 30 15.46 0.56 -2.88
CA GLY A 30 14.01 0.43 -2.75
C GLY A 30 13.31 0.54 -4.10
N GLY A 31 11.99 0.44 -4.11
CA GLY A 31 11.19 0.46 -5.32
C GLY A 31 9.71 0.63 -5.02
N THR A 32 8.93 0.94 -6.06
CA THR A 32 7.46 0.96 -5.98
C THR A 32 6.91 -0.14 -6.89
N VAL A 33 5.78 -0.73 -6.54
CA VAL A 33 5.01 -1.61 -7.43
C VAL A 33 3.56 -1.17 -7.34
N VAL A 34 2.92 -0.97 -8.49
CA VAL A 34 1.50 -0.68 -8.59
C VAL A 34 0.85 -1.88 -9.26
N ALA A 35 -0.09 -2.50 -8.57
CA ALA A 35 -0.82 -3.66 -9.07
C ALA A 35 -2.33 -3.47 -8.92
N VAL A 36 -3.07 -4.10 -9.83
CA VAL A 36 -4.49 -4.38 -9.65
C VAL A 36 -4.60 -5.81 -9.13
N VAL A 37 -5.31 -5.98 -8.02
CA VAL A 37 -5.72 -7.30 -7.53
C VAL A 37 -7.19 -7.51 -7.85
N LYS A 38 -7.49 -8.59 -8.58
CA LYS A 38 -8.87 -9.00 -8.88
C LYS A 38 -9.33 -9.95 -7.79
N VAL A 39 -10.40 -9.61 -7.08
CA VAL A 39 -10.94 -10.41 -5.97
C VAL A 39 -12.28 -11.03 -6.36
N ALA A 40 -12.47 -12.30 -6.03
CA ALA A 40 -13.76 -12.99 -6.14
C ALA A 40 -13.89 -14.08 -5.07
N GLY A 41 -15.04 -14.14 -4.40
CA GLY A 41 -15.26 -15.00 -3.23
C GLY A 41 -14.30 -14.69 -2.08
N GLY A 42 -13.90 -13.43 -1.90
CA GLY A 42 -12.93 -12.99 -0.90
C GLY A 42 -11.49 -13.44 -1.17
N GLN A 43 -11.18 -13.98 -2.34
CA GLN A 43 -9.84 -14.48 -2.70
C GLN A 43 -9.29 -13.72 -3.90
N VAL A 44 -7.98 -13.42 -3.88
CA VAL A 44 -7.29 -12.87 -5.05
C VAL A 44 -7.24 -13.92 -6.15
N LYS A 45 -7.77 -13.59 -7.32
CA LYS A 45 -7.80 -14.45 -8.52
C LYS A 45 -6.74 -14.08 -9.53
N ASP A 46 -6.32 -12.82 -9.54
CA ASP A 46 -5.27 -12.32 -10.44
C ASP A 46 -4.57 -11.10 -9.84
N VAL A 47 -3.28 -10.95 -10.18
CA VAL A 47 -2.44 -9.80 -9.84
C VAL A 47 -1.82 -9.24 -11.11
N THR A 48 -2.43 -8.18 -11.64
CA THR A 48 -1.94 -7.49 -12.83
C THR A 48 -1.04 -6.32 -12.41
N VAL A 49 0.23 -6.34 -12.81
CA VAL A 49 1.19 -5.26 -12.51
C VAL A 49 1.08 -4.16 -13.56
N LEU A 50 0.84 -2.94 -13.10
CA LEU A 50 0.73 -1.74 -13.93
C LEU A 50 2.06 -0.96 -13.97
N TRP A 51 2.83 -1.00 -12.89
CA TRP A 51 4.10 -0.30 -12.74
C TRP A 51 5.00 -1.04 -11.75
N GLY A 52 6.30 -1.05 -12.00
CA GLY A 52 7.30 -1.65 -11.11
C GLY A 52 8.40 -2.33 -11.89
N GLU A 53 9.49 -2.64 -11.19
CA GLU A 53 10.67 -3.29 -11.75
C GLU A 53 11.02 -4.55 -10.95
N GLU A 54 11.71 -5.49 -11.59
CA GLU A 54 12.28 -6.63 -10.89
C GLU A 54 13.43 -6.18 -9.97
N PRO A 55 13.67 -6.85 -8.83
CA PRO A 55 13.00 -8.06 -8.33
C PRO A 55 11.71 -7.82 -7.50
N PHE A 56 11.25 -6.56 -7.38
CA PHE A 56 10.11 -6.22 -6.53
C PHE A 56 8.79 -6.73 -7.08
N VAL A 57 8.64 -6.74 -8.41
CA VAL A 57 7.45 -7.25 -9.10
C VAL A 57 7.18 -8.71 -8.75
N ALA A 58 8.19 -9.59 -8.82
CA ALA A 58 8.04 -10.99 -8.45
C ALA A 58 7.60 -11.16 -6.98
N SER A 59 8.23 -10.43 -6.06
CA SER A 59 7.89 -10.46 -4.63
C SER A 59 6.44 -10.02 -4.38
N CYS A 60 5.99 -8.94 -5.01
CA CYS A 60 4.62 -8.45 -4.89
C CYS A 60 3.60 -9.45 -5.45
N LYS A 61 3.85 -10.04 -6.62
CA LYS A 61 2.92 -11.03 -7.20
C LYS A 61 2.73 -12.23 -6.29
N ASP A 62 3.83 -12.76 -5.76
CA ASP A 62 3.83 -13.92 -4.87
C ASP A 62 3.04 -13.65 -3.56
N ALA A 63 3.26 -12.49 -2.95
CA ALA A 63 2.57 -12.10 -1.73
C ALA A 63 1.09 -11.75 -1.96
N LEU A 64 0.79 -10.90 -2.94
CA LEU A 64 -0.57 -10.40 -3.20
C LEU A 64 -1.51 -11.51 -3.67
N ALA A 65 -1.02 -12.52 -4.40
CA ALA A 65 -1.83 -13.66 -4.81
C ALA A 65 -2.36 -14.50 -3.63
N ARG A 66 -1.77 -14.35 -2.44
CA ARG A 66 -2.16 -15.06 -1.21
C ARG A 66 -2.95 -14.19 -0.24
N TRP A 67 -3.31 -12.97 -0.63
CA TRP A 67 -4.20 -12.14 0.16
C TRP A 67 -5.63 -12.65 0.09
N SER A 68 -6.36 -12.47 1.18
CA SER A 68 -7.81 -12.65 1.22
C SER A 68 -8.48 -11.40 1.73
N PHE A 69 -9.73 -11.23 1.33
CA PHE A 69 -10.58 -10.10 1.65
C PHE A 69 -11.89 -10.64 2.24
N SER A 70 -12.66 -9.78 2.91
CA SER A 70 -14.06 -10.10 3.19
C SER A 70 -14.83 -10.31 1.89
N ALA A 71 -15.86 -11.18 1.90
CA ALA A 71 -16.66 -11.47 0.71
C ALA A 71 -17.37 -10.23 0.13
N GLU A 72 -17.59 -9.21 0.96
CA GLU A 72 -18.18 -7.91 0.57
C GLU A 72 -17.23 -7.06 -0.30
N ALA A 73 -15.94 -7.40 -0.34
CA ALA A 73 -14.91 -6.67 -1.06
C ALA A 73 -14.53 -7.33 -2.41
N ASP A 74 -15.46 -8.05 -3.03
CA ASP A 74 -15.36 -8.69 -4.35
C ASP A 74 -15.35 -7.69 -5.52
N ILE A 75 -14.47 -6.70 -5.43
CA ILE A 75 -14.18 -5.71 -6.47
C ILE A 75 -12.67 -5.72 -6.76
N ASN A 76 -12.27 -5.15 -7.88
CA ASN A 76 -10.84 -4.96 -8.16
C ASN A 76 -10.28 -3.84 -7.28
N HIS A 77 -9.12 -4.07 -6.67
CA HIS A 77 -8.44 -3.08 -5.84
C HIS A 77 -7.11 -2.68 -6.46
N ILE A 78 -6.76 -1.41 -6.31
CA ILE A 78 -5.39 -0.96 -6.55
C ILE A 78 -4.59 -1.17 -5.28
N VAL A 79 -3.43 -1.82 -5.42
CA VAL A 79 -2.45 -2.00 -4.37
C VAL A 79 -1.16 -1.32 -4.79
N VAL A 80 -0.69 -0.39 -3.97
CA VAL A 80 0.60 0.27 -4.14
C VAL A 80 1.55 -0.22 -3.07
N VAL A 81 2.56 -0.98 -3.48
CA VAL A 81 3.61 -1.49 -2.60
C VAL A 81 4.84 -0.61 -2.74
N TYR A 82 5.28 -0.03 -1.63
CA TYR A 82 6.47 0.79 -1.55
C TYR A 82 7.54 0.09 -0.70
N PHE A 83 8.63 -0.33 -1.34
CA PHE A 83 9.81 -0.87 -0.67
C PHE A 83 10.74 0.27 -0.28
N ARG A 84 10.82 0.53 1.02
CA ARG A 84 11.67 1.59 1.54
C ARG A 84 13.14 1.23 1.38
N LYS A 85 13.97 2.16 0.92
CA LYS A 85 15.43 2.01 1.04
C LYS A 85 15.83 1.84 2.51
N PRO A 86 16.80 0.98 2.85
CA PRO A 86 17.19 0.73 4.24
C PRO A 86 18.13 1.81 4.83
N GLU A 87 18.16 3.01 4.26
CA GLU A 87 19.02 4.10 4.72
C GLU A 87 18.48 4.68 6.04
N LEU A 88 19.35 4.74 7.06
CA LEU A 88 19.03 5.26 8.40
C LEU A 88 18.82 6.78 8.39
N LEU A 89 19.63 7.50 7.60
CA LEU A 89 19.58 8.95 7.44
C LEU A 89 19.04 9.30 6.05
N SER A 90 17.73 9.46 5.93
CA SER A 90 17.09 9.95 4.70
C SER A 90 16.34 11.23 5.02
N ALA A 91 16.60 12.30 4.27
CA ALA A 91 15.75 13.48 4.30
C ALA A 91 14.31 13.07 3.96
N ALA A 92 13.35 13.52 4.77
CA ALA A 92 11.95 13.08 4.78
C ALA A 92 11.09 13.58 3.59
N SER A 93 11.70 13.78 2.42
CA SER A 93 11.08 14.55 1.32
C SER A 93 11.27 13.97 -0.07
N TRP A 94 11.79 12.73 -0.20
CA TRP A 94 11.78 12.11 -1.52
C TRP A 94 10.34 11.77 -1.91
N ARG A 95 9.92 12.29 -3.07
CA ARG A 95 8.67 11.95 -3.73
C ARG A 95 9.00 11.30 -5.07
N GLN A 96 8.31 10.22 -5.39
CA GLN A 96 8.38 9.60 -6.70
C GLN A 96 7.12 9.96 -7.49
N LYS A 97 7.29 10.50 -8.70
CA LYS A 97 6.19 10.64 -9.64
C LYS A 97 5.98 9.29 -10.33
N ILE A 98 4.77 8.75 -10.26
CA ILE A 98 4.41 7.53 -10.98
C ILE A 98 3.68 7.96 -12.26
N SER A 99 4.20 7.52 -13.41
CA SER A 99 3.51 7.75 -14.67
C SER A 99 2.28 6.85 -14.73
N ALA A 100 1.12 7.42 -15.04
CA ALA A 100 -0.09 6.64 -15.25
C ALA A 100 0.05 5.74 -16.47
N ALA A 101 -0.22 4.44 -16.28
CA ALA A 101 -0.57 3.59 -17.41
C ALA A 101 -1.83 4.17 -18.05
N LYS A 102 -1.77 4.50 -19.34
CA LYS A 102 -2.78 5.32 -20.07
C LYS A 102 -4.20 4.71 -20.11
N ALA A 103 -4.42 3.52 -19.56
CA ALA A 103 -5.59 2.67 -19.79
C ALA A 103 -6.42 2.30 -18.54
N VAL A 104 -6.03 2.67 -17.31
CA VAL A 104 -6.80 2.31 -16.10
C VAL A 104 -7.47 3.55 -15.52
N THR A 105 -8.68 3.85 -15.98
CA THR A 105 -9.46 5.02 -15.53
C THR A 105 -10.49 4.69 -14.47
N LEU A 106 -10.89 3.43 -14.33
CA LEU A 106 -11.97 3.01 -13.43
C LEU A 106 -11.52 2.88 -11.96
N LEU A 107 -10.22 2.79 -11.73
CA LEU A 107 -9.61 2.66 -10.40
C LEU A 107 -8.69 3.86 -10.14
N PRO A 108 -8.45 4.24 -8.88
CA PRO A 108 -7.50 5.31 -8.59
C PRO A 108 -6.09 4.85 -8.95
N TYR A 109 -5.22 5.77 -9.37
CA TYR A 109 -3.84 5.42 -9.74
C TYR A 109 -2.85 6.37 -9.07
N PRO A 110 -1.79 5.89 -8.39
CA PRO A 110 -0.87 6.78 -7.69
C PRO A 110 -0.21 7.76 -8.66
N ARG A 111 -0.15 9.03 -8.29
CA ARG A 111 0.49 10.11 -9.04
C ARG A 111 1.80 10.52 -8.37
N TYR A 112 1.77 10.72 -7.05
CA TYR A 112 2.94 11.02 -6.24
C TYR A 112 2.96 10.12 -5.01
N VAL A 113 4.06 9.39 -4.86
CA VAL A 113 4.35 8.49 -3.75
C VAL A 113 5.41 9.13 -2.87
N PHE A 114 5.13 9.27 -1.58
CA PHE A 114 6.03 9.88 -0.59
C PHE A 114 6.61 8.83 0.36
N ALA A 115 7.86 9.05 0.71
CA ALA A 115 8.59 8.26 1.69
C ALA A 115 8.01 8.30 3.10
N PRO A 116 7.91 7.16 3.80
CA PRO A 116 7.96 7.19 5.25
C PRO A 116 9.38 7.57 5.71
N SER A 117 9.44 8.46 6.69
CA SER A 117 10.67 8.67 7.49
C SER A 117 11.02 7.35 8.19
N TYR A 118 12.32 7.11 8.40
CA TYR A 118 12.74 6.03 9.29
C TYR A 118 12.91 6.62 10.69
N PRO A 119 12.13 6.19 11.69
CA PRO A 119 12.38 6.61 13.05
C PRO A 119 13.77 6.12 13.49
N PRO A 120 14.63 6.95 14.10
CA PRO A 120 16.01 6.58 14.46
C PRO A 120 16.14 5.33 15.34
N ASN A 121 15.08 4.98 16.07
CA ASN A 121 14.99 3.85 17.00
C ASN A 121 14.20 2.65 16.43
N ALA A 122 13.84 2.63 15.15
CA ALA A 122 13.09 1.52 14.55
C ALA A 122 14.04 0.37 14.14
N LEU A 123 14.09 -0.71 14.92
CA LEU A 123 14.76 -1.95 14.50
C LEU A 123 13.69 -2.99 14.12
N ALA A 124 13.07 -2.82 12.96
CA ALA A 124 12.01 -3.71 12.49
C ALA A 124 12.12 -4.00 10.99
N GLN A 125 11.69 -5.20 10.62
CA GLN A 125 11.50 -5.65 9.24
C GLN A 125 10.07 -6.17 9.11
N GLY A 126 9.44 -5.90 7.97
CA GLY A 126 8.05 -6.28 7.71
C GLY A 126 7.33 -5.22 6.91
N SER A 127 6.00 -5.19 7.01
CA SER A 127 5.18 -4.20 6.30
C SER A 127 4.09 -3.57 7.17
N VAL A 128 3.76 -2.31 6.83
CA VAL A 128 2.53 -1.65 7.26
C VAL A 128 1.55 -1.69 6.10
N VAL A 129 0.31 -2.15 6.34
CA VAL A 129 -0.77 -2.13 5.33
C VAL A 129 -1.85 -1.16 5.76
N ILE A 130 -2.17 -0.22 4.88
CA ILE A 130 -3.15 0.84 5.10
C ILE A 130 -4.15 0.82 3.94
N ARG A 131 -5.44 0.78 4.25
CA ARG A 131 -6.51 1.09 3.31
C ARG A 131 -6.75 2.59 3.35
N VAL A 132 -6.69 3.24 2.20
CA VAL A 132 -6.89 4.69 2.08
C VAL A 132 -8.17 5.01 1.35
N GLU A 133 -8.87 6.06 1.79
CA GLU A 133 -9.93 6.71 1.02
C GLU A 133 -9.34 7.85 0.20
N ILE A 134 -9.71 7.90 -1.08
CA ILE A 134 -9.21 8.84 -2.06
C ILE A 134 -10.39 9.67 -2.57
N SER A 135 -10.30 10.98 -2.44
CA SER A 135 -11.33 11.92 -2.90
C SER A 135 -11.40 12.02 -4.43
N GLU A 136 -12.43 12.71 -4.94
CA GLU A 136 -12.57 13.01 -6.36
C GLU A 136 -11.44 13.89 -6.91
N GLU A 137 -10.74 14.63 -6.04
CA GLU A 137 -9.54 15.42 -6.38
C GLU A 137 -8.26 14.58 -6.39
N GLY A 138 -8.34 13.31 -5.94
CA GLY A 138 -7.20 12.41 -5.85
C GLY A 138 -6.34 12.65 -4.59
N ARG A 139 -6.95 13.15 -3.50
CA ARG A 139 -6.28 13.32 -2.20
C ARG A 139 -6.62 12.17 -1.28
N VAL A 140 -5.67 11.74 -0.45
CA VAL A 140 -5.96 10.83 0.66
C VAL A 140 -6.73 11.61 1.72
N VAL A 141 -7.95 11.20 2.02
CA VAL A 141 -8.85 11.89 2.98
C VAL A 141 -9.12 11.07 4.24
N ASP A 142 -8.95 9.75 4.17
CA ASP A 142 -9.02 8.87 5.34
C ASP A 142 -8.01 7.71 5.22
N GLN A 143 -7.61 7.14 6.36
CA GLN A 143 -6.65 6.06 6.47
C GLN A 143 -7.05 5.05 7.54
N GLN A 144 -7.32 3.82 7.12
CA GLN A 144 -7.57 2.68 7.99
C GLN A 144 -6.35 1.75 8.00
N VAL A 145 -5.69 1.62 9.15
CA VAL A 145 -4.57 0.67 9.30
C VAL A 145 -5.12 -0.75 9.39
N ILE A 146 -4.75 -1.59 8.43
CA ILE A 146 -5.14 -2.99 8.37
C ILE A 146 -4.10 -3.87 9.07
N LYS A 147 -2.81 -3.57 8.85
CA LYS A 147 -1.70 -4.25 9.52
C LYS A 147 -0.75 -3.19 10.10
N PRO A 148 -0.73 -3.01 11.44
CA PRO A 148 0.21 -2.11 12.09
C PRO A 148 1.60 -2.76 12.23
N MET A 149 2.64 -1.94 12.38
CA MET A 149 4.00 -2.37 12.72
C MET A 149 4.67 -1.35 13.64
N GLY A 150 4.37 -1.44 14.94
CA GLY A 150 4.98 -0.60 15.98
C GLY A 150 5.10 0.87 15.57
N ILE A 151 6.29 1.44 15.77
CA ILE A 151 6.57 2.86 15.51
C ILE A 151 6.60 3.23 14.02
N LEU A 152 6.71 2.23 13.13
CA LEU A 152 6.68 2.44 11.67
C LEU A 152 5.27 2.75 11.16
N THR A 153 4.23 2.45 11.95
CA THR A 153 2.83 2.72 11.60
C THR A 153 2.55 4.21 11.44
N GLU A 154 2.97 5.04 12.41
CA GLU A 154 2.71 6.48 12.36
C GLU A 154 3.53 7.16 11.27
N ALA A 155 4.82 6.81 11.12
CA ALA A 155 5.65 7.31 10.02
C ALA A 155 5.07 6.95 8.63
N SER A 156 4.44 5.79 8.53
CA SER A 156 3.72 5.36 7.31
C SER A 156 2.48 6.22 7.06
N LYS A 157 1.64 6.46 8.08
CA LYS A 157 0.44 7.30 7.95
C LYS A 157 0.76 8.73 7.56
N GLU A 158 1.79 9.32 8.16
CA GLU A 158 2.24 10.68 7.86
C GLU A 158 2.73 10.84 6.41
N ALA A 159 3.40 9.82 5.89
CA ALA A 159 3.82 9.79 4.50
C ALA A 159 2.63 9.60 3.55
N VAL A 160 1.79 8.61 3.83
CA VAL A 160 0.63 8.26 3.00
C VAL A 160 -0.38 9.41 2.93
N ALA A 161 -0.53 10.20 4.00
CA ALA A 161 -1.36 11.42 3.98
C ALA A 161 -0.95 12.43 2.89
N LYS A 162 0.32 12.40 2.46
CA LYS A 162 0.86 13.30 1.43
C LYS A 162 0.76 12.71 0.02
N TRP A 163 0.39 11.44 -0.12
CA TRP A 163 0.29 10.80 -1.42
C TRP A 163 -0.83 11.44 -2.23
N GLU A 164 -0.62 11.49 -3.55
CA GLU A 164 -1.61 11.99 -4.48
C GLU A 164 -1.92 10.93 -5.52
N PHE A 165 -3.17 10.87 -5.96
CA PHE A 165 -3.67 9.91 -6.92
C PHE A 165 -4.31 10.65 -8.11
N TYR A 166 -4.34 9.98 -9.25
CA TYR A 166 -5.40 10.19 -10.23
C TYR A 166 -6.67 9.55 -9.67
N PRO A 167 -7.78 10.29 -9.57
CA PRO A 167 -9.03 9.75 -9.03
C PRO A 167 -9.59 8.67 -9.94
N ALA A 168 -10.32 7.72 -9.35
CA ALA A 168 -11.15 6.79 -10.10
C ALA A 168 -12.22 7.54 -10.89
N ARG A 169 -12.73 6.90 -11.94
CA ARG A 169 -13.84 7.41 -12.74
C ARG A 169 -14.92 6.36 -12.91
N ASP A 170 -16.16 6.79 -12.91
CA ASP A 170 -17.28 5.94 -13.30
C ASP A 170 -17.28 5.66 -14.82
N HIS A 171 -18.22 4.83 -15.28
CA HIS A 171 -18.37 4.53 -16.71
C HIS A 171 -18.73 5.75 -17.58
N LYS A 172 -19.18 6.85 -16.98
CA LYS A 172 -19.46 8.12 -17.67
C LYS A 172 -18.25 9.06 -17.66
N GLY A 173 -17.11 8.62 -17.11
CA GLY A 173 -15.89 9.40 -17.00
C GLY A 173 -15.90 10.44 -15.88
N ARG A 174 -16.91 10.46 -15.01
CA ARG A 174 -16.96 11.37 -13.86
C ARG A 174 -16.02 10.87 -12.78
N LYS A 175 -15.27 11.78 -12.17
CA LYS A 175 -14.39 11.44 -11.03
C LYS A 175 -15.28 11.01 -9.86
N ILE A 176 -14.85 9.98 -9.13
CA ILE A 176 -15.57 9.45 -7.97
C ILE A 176 -14.58 9.18 -6.84
N ALA A 177 -15.07 9.30 -5.59
CA ALA A 177 -14.33 8.82 -4.43
C ALA A 177 -14.11 7.31 -4.54
N SER A 178 -12.97 6.84 -4.04
CA SER A 178 -12.54 5.45 -4.19
C SER A 178 -11.56 5.05 -3.10
N HIS A 179 -11.11 3.79 -3.13
CA HIS A 179 -10.15 3.28 -2.16
C HIS A 179 -8.96 2.62 -2.84
N ALA A 180 -7.83 2.60 -2.14
CA ALA A 180 -6.66 1.81 -2.51
C ALA A 180 -6.02 1.18 -1.26
N TYR A 181 -5.19 0.17 -1.47
CA TYR A 181 -4.34 -0.39 -0.43
C TYR A 181 -2.91 0.09 -0.64
N VAL A 182 -2.29 0.55 0.43
CA VAL A 182 -0.90 0.96 0.45
C VAL A 182 -0.14 0.02 1.37
N VAL A 183 0.95 -0.54 0.86
CA VAL A 183 1.85 -1.44 1.60
C VAL A 183 3.21 -0.79 1.67
N LEU A 184 3.69 -0.46 2.86
CA LEU A 184 5.03 0.08 3.06
C LEU A 184 5.90 -1.02 3.65
N VAL A 185 6.85 -1.51 2.85
CA VAL A 185 7.75 -2.61 3.21
C VAL A 185 9.08 -2.03 3.70
N PHE A 186 9.48 -2.47 4.89
CA PHE A 186 10.69 -2.05 5.57
C PHE A 186 11.62 -3.26 5.73
N ARG A 187 12.91 -3.02 5.52
CA ARG A 187 14.00 -3.92 5.87
C ARG A 187 14.76 -3.30 7.04
N PHE A 188 15.50 -4.12 7.79
CA PHE A 188 16.43 -3.60 8.79
C PHE A 188 17.32 -2.51 8.19
N PRO A 189 17.54 -1.42 8.95
CA PRO A 189 18.32 -0.30 8.45
C PRO A 189 19.78 -0.72 8.34
N VAL A 190 20.45 -0.26 7.29
CA VAL A 190 21.90 -0.37 7.13
C VAL A 190 22.50 1.02 7.23
N ILE A 191 23.64 1.10 7.91
CA ILE A 191 24.48 2.29 7.86
C ILE A 191 25.15 2.26 6.48
N VAL A 192 24.75 3.20 5.62
CA VAL A 192 25.47 3.50 4.39
C VAL A 192 26.52 4.55 4.74
N GLU A 193 27.79 4.17 4.65
CA GLU A 193 28.95 5.09 4.68
C GLU A 193 29.11 5.81 3.34
#